data_AF-A0A6V7U0N8-F1
#
_entry.id   AF-A0A6V7U0N8-F1
#
_cell.length_a   1.000
_cell.length_b   1.000
_cell.length_c   1.000
_cell.angle_alpha   90.00
_cell.angle_beta   90.00
_cell.angle_gamma   90.00
#
_symmetry.space_group_name_H-M   'P 1'
#
loop_
_entity.id
_entity.type
_entity.pdbx_description
1 polymer ?
#
loop_
_entity_poly.entity_id
_entity_poly.type
_entity_poly.pdbx_seq_one_letter_code
_entity_poly.pdbx_strand_id
1 'polypeptide(L)'
;MMGHIIIVERTIATLNSVKYEKQKGPWFSIFWISIMVILIIIGQTTPTIIVERKFNFYVLITHIALGISIVELIVFSILHLNNQKRFEQFNDIKANYTHKYKLSERYQLQENIYSGKQLTPTFIFHLINILCSNIVVILNSYTNLDQYLLNSLISFIFLIHTICKLGIEITVITFVLIEDLIEKKI
;
A
#
# COMPACT_ATOMS: atom_id res chain seq x y z
N MET A 1 5.19 -1.18 -3.73
CA MET A 1 4.56 -1.70 -4.97
C MET A 1 3.21 -2.33 -4.68
N MET A 2 3.11 -3.51 -4.06
CA MET A 2 1.80 -4.08 -3.66
C MET A 2 0.99 -3.12 -2.76
N GLY A 3 1.65 -2.45 -1.80
CA GLY A 3 1.01 -1.41 -0.98
C GLY A 3 0.39 -0.27 -1.82
N HIS A 4 1.13 0.26 -2.81
CA HIS A 4 0.66 1.33 -3.70
C HIS A 4 -0.61 0.92 -4.46
N ILE A 5 -0.63 -0.32 -4.99
CA ILE A 5 -1.79 -0.88 -5.70
C ILE A 5 -3.01 -0.95 -4.78
N ILE A 6 -2.82 -1.48 -3.57
CA ILE A 6 -3.91 -1.64 -2.59
C ILE A 6 -4.47 -0.28 -2.18
N ILE A 7 -3.65 0.75 -1.98
CA ILE A 7 -4.16 2.10 -1.64
C ILE A 7 -4.99 2.66 -2.77
N VAL A 8 -4.50 2.59 -4.01
CA VAL A 8 -5.24 3.13 -5.15
C VAL A 8 -6.55 2.37 -5.34
N GLU A 9 -6.53 1.04 -5.22
CA GLU A 9 -7.73 0.22 -5.24
C GLU A 9 -8.74 0.66 -4.18
N ARG A 10 -8.30 0.77 -2.92
CA ARG A 10 -9.16 1.17 -1.80
C ARG A 10 -9.64 2.62 -1.89
N THR A 11 -8.83 3.50 -2.46
CA THR A 11 -9.22 4.89 -2.75
C THR A 11 -10.32 4.93 -3.81
N ILE A 12 -10.16 4.17 -4.90
CA ILE A 12 -11.18 4.05 -5.96
C ILE A 12 -12.45 3.40 -5.42
N ALA A 13 -12.34 2.34 -4.64
CA ALA A 13 -13.48 1.66 -4.01
C ALA A 13 -14.22 2.58 -3.02
N THR A 14 -13.51 3.45 -2.31
CA THR A 14 -14.10 4.40 -1.36
C THR A 14 -14.77 5.58 -2.07
N LEU A 15 -14.15 6.12 -3.12
CA LEU A 15 -14.66 7.29 -3.85
C LEU A 15 -15.76 6.95 -4.86
N ASN A 16 -15.72 5.76 -5.46
CA ASN A 16 -16.61 5.33 -6.55
C ASN A 16 -17.29 3.99 -6.26
N SER A 17 -17.75 3.80 -5.01
CA SER A 17 -18.30 2.54 -4.49
C SER A 17 -19.30 1.83 -5.43
N VAL A 18 -20.28 2.57 -5.96
CA VAL A 18 -21.35 2.06 -6.86
C VAL A 18 -20.85 1.70 -8.26
N LYS A 19 -19.87 2.44 -8.77
CA LYS A 19 -19.26 2.15 -10.09
C LYS A 19 -18.23 1.03 -9.99
N TYR A 20 -17.51 0.97 -8.87
CA TYR A 20 -16.48 -0.02 -8.59
C TYR A 20 -17.06 -1.45 -8.59
N GLU A 21 -18.17 -1.68 -7.89
CA GLU A 21 -18.84 -2.99 -7.90
C GLU A 21 -19.25 -3.46 -9.30
N LYS A 22 -19.72 -2.53 -10.15
CA LYS A 22 -20.15 -2.84 -11.51
C LYS A 22 -19.00 -3.03 -12.50
N GLN A 23 -17.81 -2.49 -12.18
CA GLN A 23 -16.63 -2.51 -13.04
C GLN A 23 -15.46 -3.31 -12.44
N LYS A 24 -15.71 -4.29 -11.56
CA LYS A 24 -14.72 -5.30 -11.10
C LYS A 24 -14.26 -6.21 -12.27
N GLY A 25 -13.72 -5.62 -13.32
CA GLY A 25 -13.17 -6.30 -14.48
C GLY A 25 -11.65 -6.47 -14.38
N PRO A 26 -11.06 -7.37 -15.18
CA PRO A 26 -9.62 -7.65 -15.19
C PRO A 26 -8.75 -6.44 -15.58
N TRP A 27 -9.36 -5.38 -16.14
CA TRP A 27 -8.70 -4.16 -16.58
C TRP A 27 -7.89 -3.46 -15.50
N PHE A 28 -8.37 -3.47 -14.25
CA PHE A 28 -7.63 -2.89 -13.13
C PHE A 28 -6.30 -3.65 -12.91
N SER A 29 -6.36 -4.97 -12.86
CA SER A 29 -5.16 -5.81 -12.70
C SER A 29 -4.21 -5.70 -13.89
N ILE A 30 -4.73 -5.66 -15.12
CA ILE A 30 -3.91 -5.51 -16.36
C ILE A 30 -3.18 -4.16 -16.36
N PHE A 31 -3.87 -3.07 -16.00
CA PHE A 31 -3.26 -1.74 -15.89
C PHE A 31 -2.11 -1.72 -14.88
N TRP A 32 -2.30 -2.36 -13.72
CA TRP A 32 -1.23 -2.42 -12.73
C TRP A 32 -0.08 -3.32 -13.14
N ILE A 33 -0.35 -4.50 -13.71
CA ILE A 33 0.70 -5.41 -14.21
C ILE A 33 1.56 -4.71 -15.27
N SER A 34 0.95 -3.94 -16.18
CA SER A 34 1.70 -3.20 -17.21
C SER A 34 2.60 -2.12 -16.60
N ILE A 35 2.13 -1.37 -15.58
CA ILE A 35 2.99 -0.45 -14.82
C ILE A 35 4.15 -1.20 -14.15
N MET A 36 3.90 -2.38 -13.56
CA MET A 36 4.95 -3.19 -12.92
C MET A 36 6.03 -3.60 -13.93
N VAL A 37 5.62 -4.05 -15.11
CA VAL A 37 6.55 -4.46 -16.18
C VAL A 37 7.42 -3.28 -16.62
N ILE A 38 6.82 -2.09 -16.81
CA ILE A 38 7.57 -0.88 -17.17
C ILE A 38 8.60 -0.53 -16.09
N LEU A 39 8.21 -0.58 -14.81
CA LEU A 39 9.10 -0.29 -13.70
C LEU A 39 10.23 -1.31 -13.55
N ILE A 40 9.98 -2.59 -13.85
CA ILE A 40 11.02 -3.63 -13.89
C ILE A 40 12.01 -3.36 -15.03
N ILE A 41 11.52 -3.03 -16.23
CA ILE A 41 12.38 -2.71 -17.38
C ILE A 41 13.25 -1.49 -17.08
N ILE A 42 12.66 -0.41 -16.53
CA ILE A 42 13.42 0.76 -16.09
C ILE A 42 14.45 0.32 -15.04
N GLY A 43 14.05 -0.40 -13.99
CA GLY A 43 14.94 -0.85 -12.93
C GLY A 43 16.12 -1.71 -13.41
N GLN A 44 15.96 -2.50 -14.48
CA GLN A 44 17.01 -3.34 -15.07
C GLN A 44 17.93 -2.57 -16.02
N THR A 45 17.41 -1.57 -16.73
CA THR A 45 18.15 -0.76 -17.73
C THR A 45 18.83 0.47 -17.14
N THR A 46 18.46 0.86 -15.93
CA THR A 46 19.02 2.04 -15.28
C THR A 46 20.43 1.83 -14.69
N PRO A 47 20.76 0.68 -14.04
CA PRO A 47 22.11 0.44 -13.51
C PRO A 47 23.20 0.56 -14.57
N THR A 48 22.92 0.18 -15.82
CA THR A 48 23.86 0.28 -16.95
C THR A 48 24.08 1.71 -17.43
N ILE A 49 23.08 2.60 -17.31
CA ILE A 49 23.16 4.00 -17.75
C ILE A 49 23.80 4.90 -16.66
N ILE A 50 23.64 4.55 -15.38
CA ILE A 50 24.11 5.36 -14.24
C ILE A 50 25.63 5.35 -14.08
N VAL A 51 26.29 4.22 -14.38
CA VAL A 51 27.75 4.07 -14.22
C VAL A 51 28.52 5.13 -15.01
N GLU A 52 27.95 5.67 -16.10
CA GLU A 52 28.62 6.63 -16.97
C GLU A 52 28.53 8.10 -16.51
N ARG A 53 27.62 8.50 -15.59
CA ARG A 53 27.31 9.94 -15.36
C ARG A 53 27.48 10.51 -13.96
N LYS A 54 27.97 9.77 -12.96
CA LYS A 54 28.07 10.22 -11.54
C LYS A 54 26.76 10.76 -10.92
N PHE A 55 25.65 10.76 -11.66
CA PHE A 55 24.32 11.11 -11.17
C PHE A 55 23.73 9.90 -10.48
N ASN A 56 23.56 9.97 -9.18
CA ASN A 56 23.05 8.84 -8.39
C ASN A 56 21.53 8.76 -8.53
N PHE A 57 21.06 8.35 -9.71
CA PHE A 57 19.64 8.19 -10.04
C PHE A 57 18.94 7.22 -9.08
N TYR A 58 19.68 6.29 -8.46
CA TYR A 58 19.16 5.44 -7.40
C TYR A 58 18.73 6.24 -6.16
N VAL A 59 19.51 7.25 -5.75
CA VAL A 59 19.12 8.21 -4.70
C VAL A 59 17.85 8.96 -5.11
N LEU A 60 17.75 9.42 -6.36
CA LEU A 60 16.55 10.12 -6.83
C LEU A 60 15.30 9.22 -6.75
N ILE A 61 15.37 7.99 -7.25
CA ILE A 61 14.25 7.04 -7.19
C ILE A 61 13.84 6.79 -5.73
N THR A 62 14.80 6.55 -4.82
CA THR A 62 14.47 6.23 -3.44
C THR A 62 13.81 7.40 -2.72
N HIS A 63 14.15 8.64 -3.08
CA HIS A 63 13.46 9.84 -2.57
C HIS A 63 12.05 9.99 -3.14
N ILE A 64 11.86 9.76 -4.44
CA ILE A 64 10.53 9.77 -5.06
C ILE A 64 9.64 8.71 -4.42
N ALA A 65 10.15 7.49 -4.24
CA ALA A 65 9.42 6.39 -3.61
C ALA A 65 9.05 6.69 -2.15
N LEU A 66 9.94 7.34 -1.39
CA LEU A 66 9.65 7.82 -0.04
C LEU A 66 8.55 8.87 -0.04
N GLY A 67 8.63 9.87 -0.93
CA GLY A 67 7.62 10.91 -1.07
C GLY A 67 6.24 10.33 -1.40
N ILE A 68 6.16 9.40 -2.35
CA ILE A 68 4.92 8.69 -2.69
C ILE A 68 4.37 7.95 -1.47
N SER A 69 5.22 7.23 -0.73
CA SER A 69 4.80 6.44 0.44
C SER A 69 4.27 7.31 1.58
N ILE A 70 4.80 8.52 1.76
CA ILE A 70 4.29 9.49 2.75
C ILE A 70 2.90 10.01 2.31
N VAL A 71 2.77 10.43 1.05
CA VAL A 71 1.50 10.90 0.49
C VAL A 71 0.42 9.83 0.62
N GLU A 72 0.78 8.59 0.35
CA GLU A 72 -0.07 7.42 0.51
C GLU A 72 -0.57 7.21 1.93
N LEU A 73 0.32 7.27 2.92
CA LEU A 73 -0.08 7.16 4.32
C LEU A 73 -1.07 8.26 4.71
N ILE A 74 -0.84 9.49 4.23
CA ILE A 74 -1.73 10.63 4.48
C ILE A 74 -3.11 10.38 3.84
N VAL A 75 -3.16 10.04 2.55
CA VAL A 75 -4.40 9.76 1.83
C VAL A 75 -5.16 8.62 2.48
N PHE A 76 -4.47 7.53 2.83
CA PHE A 76 -5.06 6.39 3.50
C PHE A 76 -5.63 6.76 4.87
N SER A 77 -4.92 7.56 5.66
CA SER A 77 -5.37 8.01 6.98
C SER A 77 -6.61 8.90 6.87
N ILE A 78 -6.63 9.83 5.90
CA ILE A 78 -7.80 10.68 5.60
C ILE A 78 -8.99 9.82 5.19
N LEU A 79 -8.79 8.83 4.31
CA LEU A 79 -9.86 7.91 3.89
C LEU A 79 -10.39 7.10 5.07
N HIS A 80 -9.51 6.59 5.93
CA HIS A 80 -9.90 5.82 7.10
C HIS A 80 -10.77 6.64 8.06
N LEU A 81 -10.33 7.86 8.40
CA LEU A 81 -11.07 8.78 9.27
C LEU A 81 -12.39 9.22 8.64
N ASN A 82 -12.41 9.51 7.35
CA ASN A 82 -13.63 9.88 6.64
C ASN A 82 -14.64 8.73 6.60
N ASN A 83 -14.17 7.50 6.40
CA ASN A 83 -15.03 6.31 6.44
C ASN A 83 -15.61 6.08 7.83
N GLN A 84 -14.79 6.20 8.89
CA GLN A 84 -15.28 6.12 10.28
C GLN A 84 -16.33 7.18 10.58
N LYS A 85 -16.06 8.45 10.23
CA LYS A 85 -16.99 9.56 10.43
C LYS A 85 -18.31 9.35 9.68
N ARG A 86 -18.25 8.86 8.43
CA ARG A 86 -19.46 8.51 7.67
C ARG A 86 -20.23 7.37 8.32
N PHE A 87 -19.55 6.35 8.86
CA PHE A 87 -20.18 5.25 9.57
C PHE A 87 -20.91 5.70 10.84
N GLU A 88 -20.28 6.57 11.63
CA GLU A 88 -20.88 7.16 12.83
C GLU A 88 -22.14 7.96 12.49
N GLN A 89 -22.10 8.75 11.41
CA GLN A 89 -23.28 9.46 10.89
C GLN A 89 -24.42 8.53 10.46
N PHE A 90 -24.11 7.33 9.95
CA PHE A 90 -25.14 6.32 9.62
C PHE A 90 -25.77 5.66 10.85
N ASN A 91 -25.01 5.51 11.94
CA ASN A 91 -25.49 4.89 13.18
C ASN A 91 -26.25 5.88 14.07
N ASP A 92 -26.15 7.18 13.82
CA ASP A 92 -26.86 8.19 14.58
C ASP A 92 -28.37 8.14 14.26
N ILE A 93 -29.17 7.73 15.25
CA ILE A 93 -30.60 7.41 15.12
C ILE A 93 -31.44 8.59 14.60
N LYS A 94 -30.98 9.84 14.82
CA LYS A 94 -31.64 11.06 14.32
C LYS A 94 -31.48 11.26 12.81
N ALA A 95 -30.45 10.71 12.16
CA ALA A 95 -30.24 10.80 10.71
C ALA A 95 -31.01 9.72 9.92
N ASN A 96 -31.39 8.62 10.57
CA ASN A 96 -32.08 7.49 9.95
C ASN A 96 -33.54 7.78 9.54
N TYR A 97 -34.15 8.88 10.00
CA TYR A 97 -35.52 9.25 9.64
C TYR A 97 -35.64 9.92 8.27
N THR A 98 -34.57 10.54 7.76
CA THR A 98 -34.60 11.35 6.53
C THR A 98 -33.89 10.69 5.35
N HIS A 99 -33.13 9.62 5.59
CA HIS A 99 -32.15 9.15 4.62
C HIS A 99 -32.37 7.72 4.15
N LYS A 100 -32.85 7.66 2.90
CA LYS A 100 -32.98 6.53 2.00
C LYS A 100 -31.62 5.94 1.59
N TYR A 101 -30.76 5.58 2.53
CA TYR A 101 -29.48 4.94 2.21
C TYR A 101 -29.65 3.42 2.09
N LYS A 102 -29.07 2.83 1.04
CA LYS A 102 -29.21 1.40 0.76
C LYS A 102 -28.33 0.60 1.71
N LEU A 103 -28.85 -0.51 2.23
CA LEU A 103 -28.15 -1.46 3.10
C LEU A 103 -26.75 -1.84 2.56
N SER A 104 -26.61 -1.94 1.24
CA SER A 104 -25.34 -2.21 0.54
C SER A 104 -24.24 -1.18 0.84
N GLU A 105 -24.58 0.11 0.94
CA GLU A 105 -23.59 1.17 1.21
C GLU A 105 -23.04 1.07 2.63
N ARG A 106 -23.88 0.71 3.60
CA ARG A 106 -23.46 0.47 4.99
C ARG A 106 -22.48 -0.70 5.09
N TYR A 107 -22.80 -1.83 4.44
CA TYR A 107 -21.90 -3.00 4.41
C TYR A 107 -20.56 -2.66 3.78
N GLN A 108 -20.56 -1.96 2.65
CA GLN A 108 -19.34 -1.59 1.95
C GLN A 108 -18.48 -0.61 2.77
N LEU A 109 -19.11 0.31 3.49
CA LEU A 109 -18.40 1.25 4.37
C LEU A 109 -17.78 0.52 5.57
N GLN A 110 -18.50 -0.43 6.16
CA GLN A 110 -18.02 -1.28 7.24
C GLN A 110 -16.83 -2.14 6.78
N GLU A 111 -16.94 -2.78 5.61
CA GLU A 111 -15.85 -3.55 5.00
C GLU A 111 -14.60 -2.69 4.75
N ASN A 112 -14.78 -1.44 4.28
CA ASN A 112 -13.68 -0.52 4.03
C ASN A 112 -12.99 -0.05 5.33
N ILE A 113 -13.74 0.17 6.42
CA ILE A 113 -13.16 0.48 7.73
C ILE A 113 -12.35 -0.70 8.25
N TYR A 114 -12.94 -1.88 8.16
CA TYR A 114 -12.34 -3.12 8.63
C TYR A 114 -11.05 -3.45 7.87
N SER A 115 -11.14 -3.48 6.54
CA SER A 115 -9.98 -3.64 5.65
C SER A 115 -8.94 -2.55 5.88
N GLY A 116 -9.37 -1.31 6.14
CA GLY A 116 -8.48 -0.22 6.51
C GLY A 116 -7.67 -0.55 7.76
N LYS A 117 -8.30 -0.99 8.85
CA LYS A 117 -7.60 -1.39 10.07
C LYS A 117 -6.60 -2.53 9.83
N GLN A 118 -6.98 -3.53 9.05
CA GLN A 118 -6.11 -4.65 8.70
C GLN A 118 -4.88 -4.23 7.88
N LEU A 119 -5.05 -3.24 6.99
CA LEU A 119 -3.98 -2.79 6.09
C LEU A 119 -3.07 -1.72 6.73
N THR A 120 -3.47 -1.06 7.81
CA THR A 120 -2.63 -0.03 8.47
C THR A 120 -1.23 -0.52 8.87
N PRO A 121 -1.07 -1.68 9.54
CA PRO A 121 0.26 -2.19 9.90
C PRO A 121 1.14 -2.39 8.66
N THR A 122 0.53 -2.90 7.58
CA THR A 122 1.20 -3.10 6.28
C THR A 122 1.78 -1.80 5.73
N PHE A 123 1.02 -0.70 5.78
CA PHE A 123 1.49 0.59 5.31
C PHE A 123 2.62 1.16 6.16
N ILE A 124 2.53 1.01 7.48
CA ILE A 124 3.58 1.44 8.40
C ILE A 124 4.87 0.66 8.13
N PHE A 125 4.81 -0.67 8.01
CA PHE A 125 5.98 -1.49 7.71
C PHE A 125 6.57 -1.18 6.32
N HIS A 126 5.72 -0.97 5.32
CA HIS A 126 6.16 -0.58 3.97
C HIS A 126 6.90 0.77 4.00
N LEU A 127 6.40 1.77 4.73
CA LEU A 127 7.05 3.06 4.90
C LEU A 127 8.40 2.92 5.61
N ILE A 128 8.47 2.17 6.72
CA ILE A 128 9.72 1.92 7.46
C ILE A 128 10.76 1.27 6.54
N ASN A 129 10.36 0.27 5.75
CA ASN A 129 11.27 -0.41 4.83
C ASN A 129 11.83 0.54 3.75
N ILE A 130 11.00 1.43 3.20
CA ILE A 130 11.46 2.43 2.23
C ILE A 130 12.38 3.46 2.90
N LEU A 131 12.08 3.88 4.13
CA LEU A 131 12.91 4.79 4.91
C LEU A 131 14.30 4.19 5.16
N CYS A 132 14.39 2.94 5.63
CA CYS A 132 15.64 2.22 5.82
C CYS A 132 16.45 2.10 4.52
N SER A 133 15.77 1.77 3.42
CA SER A 133 16.39 1.71 2.09
C SER A 133 16.96 3.06 1.67
N ASN A 134 16.21 4.15 1.91
CA ASN A 134 16.63 5.51 1.59
C ASN A 134 17.87 5.93 2.42
N ILE A 135 17.88 5.64 3.72
CA ILE A 135 19.02 5.91 4.62
C ILE A 135 20.29 5.21 4.12
N VAL A 136 20.23 3.92 3.77
CA VAL A 136 21.40 3.19 3.27
C VAL A 136 21.94 3.79 1.97
N VAL A 137 21.05 4.24 1.09
CA VAL A 137 21.40 4.87 -0.18
C VAL A 137 22.06 6.23 0.01
N ILE A 138 21.53 7.04 0.93
CA ILE A 138 22.15 8.30 1.36
C ILE A 138 23.53 8.04 1.95
N LEU A 139 23.63 7.14 2.94
CA LEU A 139 24.91 6.82 3.58
C LEU A 139 25.95 6.42 2.54
N ASN A 140 25.61 5.51 1.64
CA ASN A 140 26.51 5.09 0.57
C ASN A 140 26.99 6.25 -0.30
N SER A 141 26.11 7.20 -0.62
CA SER A 141 26.46 8.37 -1.43
C SER A 141 27.44 9.34 -0.75
N TYR A 142 27.49 9.36 0.59
CA TYR A 142 28.36 10.25 1.36
C TYR A 142 29.64 9.58 1.85
N THR A 143 29.59 8.29 2.21
CA THR A 143 30.72 7.61 2.86
C THR A 143 31.53 6.73 1.93
N ASN A 144 31.08 6.53 0.67
CA ASN A 144 31.67 5.59 -0.28
C ASN A 144 31.94 4.23 0.38
N LEU A 145 30.89 3.64 0.96
CA LEU A 145 30.96 2.32 1.59
C LEU A 145 31.54 1.31 0.62
N ASP A 146 32.31 0.35 1.15
CA ASP A 146 32.85 -0.74 0.36
C ASP A 146 31.71 -1.46 -0.40
N GLN A 147 31.94 -1.73 -1.69
CA GLN A 147 30.93 -2.25 -2.61
C GLN A 147 30.37 -3.60 -2.13
N TYR A 148 31.20 -4.42 -1.49
CA TYR A 148 30.78 -5.71 -0.92
C TYR A 148 29.84 -5.52 0.28
N LEU A 149 30.18 -4.61 1.19
CA LEU A 149 29.34 -4.26 2.35
C LEU A 149 28.00 -3.64 1.90
N LEU A 150 28.02 -2.76 0.90
CA LEU A 150 26.82 -2.17 0.31
C LEU A 150 25.89 -3.23 -0.28
N ASN A 151 26.42 -4.13 -1.11
CA ASN A 151 25.65 -5.19 -1.73
C ASN A 151 25.02 -6.13 -0.69
N SER A 152 25.76 -6.44 0.39
CA SER A 152 25.25 -7.23 1.52
C SER A 152 24.10 -6.51 2.24
N LEU A 153 24.24 -5.22 2.55
CA LEU A 153 23.21 -4.42 3.21
C LEU A 153 21.94 -4.31 2.36
N ILE A 154 22.08 -4.04 1.06
CA ILE A 154 20.94 -3.96 0.13
C ILE A 154 20.22 -5.31 0.04
N SER A 155 20.98 -6.41 -0.06
CA SER A 155 20.42 -7.77 -0.11
C SER A 155 19.67 -8.12 1.18
N PHE A 156 20.21 -7.73 2.34
CA PHE A 156 19.57 -7.94 3.64
C PHE A 156 18.28 -7.12 3.78
N ILE A 157 18.29 -5.86 3.36
CA ILE A 157 17.08 -5.02 3.32
C ILE A 157 16.02 -5.63 2.41
N PHE A 158 16.41 -6.13 1.23
CA PHE A 158 15.48 -6.76 0.31
C PHE A 158 14.88 -8.06 0.88
N LEU A 159 15.69 -8.85 1.59
CA LEU A 159 15.24 -10.06 2.28
C LEU A 159 14.23 -9.71 3.39
N ILE A 160 14.54 -8.75 4.26
CA ILE A 160 13.60 -8.27 5.29
C ILE A 160 12.32 -7.78 4.65
N HIS A 161 12.43 -6.97 3.58
CA HIS A 161 11.27 -6.45 2.88
C HIS A 161 10.37 -7.58 2.34
N THR A 162 10.97 -8.64 1.81
CA THR A 162 10.26 -9.80 1.28
C THR A 162 9.58 -10.59 2.40
N ILE A 163 10.28 -10.83 3.52
CA ILE A 163 9.72 -11.50 4.70
C ILE A 163 8.56 -10.70 5.29
N CYS A 164 8.70 -9.38 5.42
CA CYS A 164 7.63 -8.51 5.91
C CYS A 164 6.39 -8.60 5.02
N LYS A 165 6.56 -8.55 3.68
CA LYS A 165 5.45 -8.70 2.73
C LYS A 165 4.74 -10.05 2.85
N LEU A 166 5.50 -11.13 2.99
CA LEU A 166 4.93 -12.46 3.21
C LEU A 166 4.16 -12.52 4.55
N GLY A 167 4.73 -11.98 5.62
CA GLY A 167 4.09 -11.92 6.93
C GLY A 167 2.77 -11.12 6.91
N ILE A 168 2.71 -10.06 6.11
CA ILE A 168 1.49 -9.29 5.86
C ILE A 168 0.42 -10.14 5.17
N GLU A 169 0.76 -10.82 4.07
CA GLU A 169 -0.19 -11.69 3.35
C GLU A 169 -0.72 -12.81 4.25
N ILE A 170 0.15 -13.44 5.04
CA ILE A 170 -0.22 -14.45 6.02
C ILE A 170 -1.15 -13.87 7.08
N THR A 171 -0.86 -12.66 7.58
CA THR A 171 -1.70 -12.02 8.61
C THR A 171 -3.10 -11.73 8.07
N VAL A 172 -3.22 -11.20 6.85
CA VAL A 172 -4.51 -10.94 6.20
C VAL A 172 -5.29 -12.24 6.00
N ILE A 173 -4.66 -13.30 5.47
CA ILE A 173 -5.30 -14.60 5.26
C ILE A 173 -5.77 -15.21 6.60
N THR A 174 -4.91 -15.17 7.62
CA THR A 174 -5.20 -15.75 8.93
C THR A 174 -6.37 -15.03 9.61
N PHE A 175 -6.43 -13.70 9.49
CA PHE A 175 -7.50 -12.91 10.11
C PHE A 175 -8.86 -13.17 9.44
N VAL A 176 -8.90 -13.28 8.11
CA VAL A 176 -10.11 -13.68 7.36
C VAL A 176 -10.58 -15.08 7.77
N LEU A 177 -9.65 -16.04 7.89
CA LEU A 177 -9.96 -17.40 8.33
C LEU A 177 -10.53 -17.45 9.76
N ILE A 178 -10.01 -16.62 10.67
CA ILE A 178 -10.48 -16.56 12.05
C ILE A 178 -11.89 -15.98 12.12
N GLU A 179 -12.20 -14.92 11.37
CA GLU A 179 -13.55 -14.34 11.35
C GLU A 179 -14.59 -15.31 10.76
N ASP A 180 -14.27 -15.98 9.65
CA ASP A 180 -15.13 -17.01 9.06
C ASP A 180 -15.44 -18.15 10.06
N LEU A 181 -14.47 -18.50 10.92
CA LEU A 181 -14.64 -19.53 11.95
C LEU A 181 -15.48 -19.04 13.14
N ILE A 182 -15.44 -17.75 13.45
CA ILE A 182 -16.27 -17.14 14.51
C ILE A 182 -17.72 -17.02 14.03
N GLU A 183 -17.95 -16.54 12.79
CA GLU A 183 -19.31 -16.42 12.24
C GLU A 183 -20.00 -17.78 12.06
N LYS A 184 -19.28 -18.85 11.73
CA LYS A 184 -19.84 -20.21 11.63
C LYS A 184 -20.17 -20.87 12.98
N LYS A 185 -19.75 -20.29 14.10
CA LYS A 185 -19.99 -20.82 15.45
C LYS A 185 -21.15 -20.14 16.18
N ILE A 186 -21.76 -19.11 15.59
CA ILE A 186 -22.93 -18.37 16.09
C ILE A 186 -24.14 -18.79 15.25
#